data_AF-A0A2R5FK14-F1
#
_entry.id   AF-A0A2R5FK14-F1
#
_cell.length_a   1.000
_cell.length_b   1.000
_cell.length_c   1.000
_cell.angle_alpha   90.00
_cell.angle_beta   90.00
_cell.angle_gamma   90.00
#
_symmetry.space_group_name_H-M   'P 1'
#
loop_
_entity.id
_entity.type
_entity.pdbx_description
1 polymer ?
#
loop_
_entity_poly.entity_id
_entity_poly.type
_entity_poly.pdbx_seq_one_letter_code
_entity_poly.pdbx_strand_id
1 'polypeptide(L)'
;MKKLLREILGATRDENFMHIIENIEVIVSKVLSIFMVVVILVAIGDLGVFILKELFTAPYAKFNTTLYKIFGLFLNILIALEILENITAYLRKHVFQVELVIVTSLIAVARKIIILDLEKVRGIDIIGLGIAILALSISYLIIRLSNSKNTH
;
A
#
# COMPACT_ATOMS: atom_id res chain seq x y z
N MET A 1 48.38 -25.37 -2.82
CA MET A 1 47.23 -25.77 -3.67
C MET A 1 45.87 -25.77 -2.97
N LYS A 2 45.72 -26.10 -1.67
CA LYS A 2 44.39 -26.12 -0.99
C LYS A 2 43.78 -24.75 -0.63
N LYS A 3 44.55 -23.65 -0.66
CA LYS A 3 44.03 -22.29 -0.37
C LYS A 3 43.30 -21.64 -1.55
N LEU A 4 43.81 -21.82 -2.77
CA LEU A 4 43.23 -21.25 -4.00
C LEU A 4 41.88 -21.87 -4.36
N LEU A 5 41.68 -23.17 -4.06
CA LEU A 5 40.39 -23.85 -4.24
C LEU A 5 39.30 -23.38 -3.27
N ARG A 6 39.68 -22.82 -2.11
CA ARG A 6 38.72 -22.31 -1.12
C ARG A 6 38.25 -20.88 -1.41
N GLU A 7 39.06 -20.07 -2.11
CA GLU A 7 38.67 -18.73 -2.54
C GLU A 7 37.77 -18.75 -3.78
N ILE A 8 37.96 -19.70 -4.69
CA ILE A 8 37.14 -19.81 -5.92
C ILE A 8 35.75 -20.41 -5.65
N LEU A 9 35.61 -21.29 -4.64
CA LEU A 9 34.31 -21.86 -4.24
C LEU A 9 33.42 -20.91 -3.43
N GLY A 10 33.96 -19.81 -2.91
CA GLY A 10 33.23 -18.87 -2.04
C GLY A 10 32.67 -17.63 -2.76
N ALA A 11 33.25 -17.21 -3.89
CA ALA A 11 32.98 -15.89 -4.47
C ALA A 11 31.98 -15.87 -5.65
N THR A 12 31.54 -17.01 -6.17
CA THR A 12 30.78 -17.06 -7.45
C THR A 12 29.36 -17.62 -7.34
N ARG A 13 28.99 -18.20 -6.20
CA ARG A 13 27.63 -18.75 -6.00
C ARG A 13 26.64 -17.71 -5.50
N ASP A 14 27.09 -16.83 -4.60
CA ASP A 14 26.20 -15.86 -3.96
C ASP A 14 25.84 -14.68 -4.88
N GLU A 15 26.80 -14.16 -5.64
CA GLU A 15 26.55 -13.03 -6.57
C GLU A 15 25.64 -13.45 -7.74
N ASN A 16 25.93 -14.60 -8.36
CA ASN A 16 25.17 -15.09 -9.50
C ASN A 16 23.75 -15.54 -9.09
N PHE A 17 23.58 -16.03 -7.86
CA PHE A 17 22.28 -16.31 -7.28
C PHE A 17 21.50 -15.01 -7.00
N MET A 18 22.16 -14.00 -6.43
CA MET A 18 21.53 -12.71 -6.15
C MET A 18 21.00 -12.04 -7.41
N HIS A 19 21.78 -12.03 -8.50
CA HIS A 19 21.33 -11.48 -9.79
C HIS A 19 20.15 -12.22 -10.41
N ILE A 20 20.01 -13.53 -10.17
CA ILE A 20 18.83 -14.28 -10.61
C ILE A 20 17.61 -13.86 -9.80
N ILE A 21 17.76 -13.72 -8.48
CA ILE A 21 16.68 -13.25 -7.60
C ILE A 21 16.22 -11.85 -7.99
N GLU A 22 17.14 -10.89 -8.15
CA GLU A 22 16.83 -9.52 -8.58
C GLU A 22 16.04 -9.49 -9.90
N ASN A 23 16.45 -10.29 -10.89
CA ASN A 23 15.75 -10.38 -12.17
C ASN A 23 14.33 -10.97 -12.01
N ILE A 24 14.17 -12.00 -11.17
CA ILE A 24 12.85 -12.57 -10.88
C ILE A 24 11.97 -11.53 -10.17
N GLU A 25 12.50 -10.81 -9.18
CA GLU A 25 11.76 -9.77 -8.46
C GLU A 25 11.26 -8.66 -9.40
N VAL A 26 12.07 -8.25 -10.38
CA VAL A 26 11.67 -7.27 -11.40
C VAL A 26 10.57 -7.83 -12.31
N ILE A 27 10.68 -9.09 -12.74
CA ILE A 27 9.65 -9.73 -13.56
C ILE A 27 8.32 -9.81 -12.78
N VAL A 28 8.36 -10.29 -11.53
CA VAL A 28 7.19 -10.38 -10.66
C VAL A 28 6.55 -9.02 -10.46
N SER A 29 7.34 -7.98 -10.17
CA SER A 29 6.85 -6.63 -9.97
C SER A 29 6.20 -6.03 -11.23
N LYS A 30 6.72 -6.33 -12.43
CA LYS A 30 6.10 -5.92 -13.70
C LYS A 30 4.74 -6.60 -13.90
N VAL A 31 4.66 -7.91 -13.67
CA VAL A 31 3.40 -8.66 -13.77
C VAL A 31 2.38 -8.12 -12.76
N LEU A 32 2.79 -7.88 -11.52
CA LEU A 32 1.93 -7.33 -10.47
C LEU A 32 1.42 -5.92 -10.84
N SER A 33 2.28 -5.08 -11.42
CA SER A 33 1.88 -3.74 -11.89
C SER A 33 0.79 -3.81 -12.95
N ILE A 34 0.90 -4.73 -13.91
CA ILE A 34 -0.10 -4.92 -14.97
C ILE A 34 -1.44 -5.36 -14.36
N PHE A 35 -1.42 -6.34 -13.46
CA PHE A 35 -2.64 -6.77 -12.78
C PHE A 35 -3.27 -5.65 -11.96
N MET A 36 -2.48 -4.81 -11.28
CA MET A 36 -3.04 -3.68 -10.55
C MET A 36 -3.69 -2.65 -11.47
N VAL A 37 -3.12 -2.37 -12.64
CA VAL A 37 -3.76 -1.49 -13.63
C VAL A 37 -5.13 -2.06 -14.05
N VAL A 38 -5.22 -3.37 -14.31
CA VAL A 38 -6.50 -4.02 -14.64
C VAL A 38 -7.51 -3.89 -13.49
N VAL A 39 -7.09 -4.15 -12.25
CA VAL A 39 -7.94 -4.00 -11.06
C VAL A 39 -8.46 -2.56 -10.92
N ILE A 40 -7.59 -1.57 -11.13
CA ILE A 40 -7.98 -0.14 -11.09
C ILE A 40 -9.04 0.16 -12.15
N LEU A 41 -8.85 -0.28 -13.40
CA LEU A 41 -9.81 -0.04 -14.48
C LEU A 41 -11.17 -0.68 -14.19
N VAL A 42 -11.18 -1.91 -13.69
CA VAL A 42 -12.41 -2.60 -13.27
C VAL A 42 -13.10 -1.86 -12.13
N ALA A 43 -12.35 -1.44 -11.11
CA ALA A 43 -12.91 -0.70 -9.97
C ALA A 43 -13.49 0.66 -10.36
N ILE A 44 -12.87 1.37 -11.31
CA ILE A 44 -13.41 2.61 -11.89
C ILE A 44 -14.73 2.32 -12.63
N GLY A 45 -14.77 1.23 -13.42
CA GLY A 45 -15.99 0.80 -14.10
C GLY A 45 -17.13 0.49 -13.14
N ASP A 46 -16.85 -0.27 -12.08
CA ASP A 46 -17.83 -0.62 -11.03
C ASP A 46 -18.36 0.63 -10.31
N LEU A 47 -17.47 1.56 -9.94
CA LEU A 47 -17.87 2.84 -9.36
C LEU A 47 -18.78 3.64 -10.30
N GLY A 48 -18.46 3.70 -11.60
CA GLY A 48 -19.26 4.38 -12.60
C GLY A 48 -20.67 3.79 -12.71
N VAL A 49 -20.78 2.46 -12.81
CA VAL A 49 -22.06 1.74 -12.84
C VAL A 49 -22.85 1.97 -11.55
N PHE A 50 -22.19 1.94 -10.40
CA PHE A 50 -22.81 2.17 -9.10
C PHE A 50 -23.42 3.58 -9.00
N ILE A 51 -22.64 4.61 -9.37
CA ILE A 51 -23.10 6.01 -9.35
C ILE A 51 -24.29 6.20 -10.30
N LEU A 52 -24.21 5.68 -11.53
CA LEU A 52 -25.31 5.80 -12.49
C LEU A 52 -26.58 5.13 -11.96
N LYS A 53 -26.46 3.92 -11.41
CA LYS A 53 -27.60 3.20 -10.84
C LYS A 53 -28.25 3.99 -9.71
N GLU A 54 -27.47 4.47 -8.74
CA GLU A 54 -27.98 5.24 -7.61
C GLU A 54 -28.61 6.57 -8.06
N LEU A 55 -28.06 7.26 -9.07
CA LEU A 55 -28.63 8.50 -9.61
C LEU A 55 -30.03 8.29 -10.22
N PHE A 56 -30.26 7.16 -10.89
CA PHE A 56 -31.54 6.87 -11.57
C PHE A 56 -32.57 6.11 -10.72
N THR A 57 -32.18 5.49 -9.60
CA THR A 57 -33.09 4.64 -8.80
C THR A 57 -33.28 5.06 -7.34
N ALA A 58 -32.48 5.97 -6.77
CA ALA A 58 -32.53 6.25 -5.34
C ALA A 58 -33.56 7.34 -4.95
N PRO A 59 -34.49 7.05 -4.01
CA PRO A 59 -35.29 8.08 -3.34
C PRO A 59 -34.41 8.94 -2.41
N TYR A 60 -34.64 10.26 -2.39
CA TYR A 60 -33.84 11.26 -1.65
C TYR A 60 -33.60 10.92 -0.15
N ALA A 61 -34.46 10.14 0.49
CA ALA A 61 -34.38 9.82 1.92
C ALA A 61 -33.18 8.91 2.33
N LYS A 62 -32.47 8.26 1.40
CA LYS A 62 -31.33 7.36 1.70
C LYS A 62 -29.97 7.87 1.20
N PHE A 63 -29.85 9.17 0.95
CA PHE A 63 -28.67 9.76 0.34
C PHE A 63 -27.40 9.58 1.20
N ASN A 64 -27.46 9.77 2.52
CA ASN A 64 -26.30 9.62 3.41
C ASN A 64 -25.70 8.20 3.38
N THR A 65 -26.54 7.15 3.47
CA THR A 65 -26.07 5.76 3.40
C THR A 65 -25.44 5.44 2.05
N THR A 66 -25.95 6.03 0.98
CA THR A 66 -25.42 5.89 -0.37
C THR A 66 -24.07 6.59 -0.51
N LEU A 67 -23.94 7.78 0.07
CA LEU A 67 -22.71 8.57 0.06
C LEU A 67 -21.56 7.86 0.79
N TYR A 68 -21.82 7.20 1.93
CA TYR A 68 -20.81 6.35 2.59
C TYR A 68 -20.33 5.19 1.70
N LYS A 69 -21.23 4.55 0.94
CA LYS A 69 -20.86 3.49 0.00
C LYS A 69 -20.01 4.02 -1.15
N ILE A 70 -20.39 5.17 -1.71
CA ILE A 70 -19.62 5.85 -2.76
C ILE A 70 -18.22 6.17 -2.26
N PHE A 71 -18.09 6.78 -1.08
CA PHE A 71 -16.78 7.03 -0.48
C PHE A 71 -15.97 5.75 -0.25
N GLY A 72 -16.59 4.67 0.22
CA GLY A 72 -15.92 3.37 0.32
C GLY A 72 -15.34 2.88 -1.02
N LEU A 73 -16.11 2.98 -2.10
CA LEU A 73 -15.66 2.59 -3.44
C LEU A 73 -14.53 3.51 -3.97
N PHE A 74 -14.65 4.83 -3.82
CA PHE A 74 -13.58 5.78 -4.16
C PHE A 74 -12.29 5.48 -3.39
N LEU A 75 -12.44 5.20 -2.09
CA LEU A 75 -11.34 4.86 -1.22
C LEU A 75 -10.74 3.50 -1.62
N ASN A 76 -11.49 2.52 -2.12
CA ASN A 76 -10.86 1.30 -2.66
C ASN A 76 -9.97 1.60 -3.88
N ILE A 77 -10.39 2.50 -4.78
CA ILE A 77 -9.59 2.90 -5.95
C ILE A 77 -8.30 3.60 -5.51
N LEU A 78 -8.37 4.49 -4.53
CA LEU A 78 -7.16 5.15 -4.01
C LEU A 78 -6.16 4.16 -3.40
N ILE A 79 -6.60 3.05 -2.78
CA ILE A 79 -5.69 2.02 -2.25
C ILE A 79 -5.00 1.32 -3.42
N ALA A 80 -5.76 1.01 -4.47
CA ALA A 80 -5.21 0.35 -5.64
C ALA A 80 -4.15 1.22 -6.34
N LEU A 81 -4.38 2.53 -6.45
CA LEU A 81 -3.39 3.49 -6.95
C LEU A 81 -2.15 3.58 -6.06
N GLU A 82 -2.34 3.63 -4.75
CA GLU A 82 -1.26 3.67 -3.77
C GLU A 82 -0.38 2.41 -3.82
N ILE A 83 -0.98 1.24 -3.97
CA ILE A 83 -0.26 -0.03 -4.18
C ILE A 83 0.51 0.00 -5.51
N LEU A 84 -0.10 0.49 -6.59
CA LEU A 84 0.58 0.63 -7.89
C LEU A 84 1.78 1.59 -7.79
N GLU A 85 1.66 2.69 -7.06
CA GLU A 85 2.77 3.60 -6.80
C GLU A 85 3.91 2.93 -6.04
N ASN A 86 3.61 2.13 -5.00
CA ASN A 86 4.60 1.36 -4.26
C ASN A 86 5.35 0.36 -5.16
N ILE A 87 4.62 -0.39 -6.00
CA ILE A 87 5.23 -1.38 -6.90
C ILE A 87 6.09 -0.68 -7.96
N THR A 88 5.61 0.42 -8.53
CA THR A 88 6.37 1.18 -9.54
C THR A 88 7.57 1.90 -8.94
N ALA A 89 7.50 2.37 -7.70
CA ALA A 89 8.64 2.92 -6.97
C ALA A 89 9.73 1.86 -6.74
N TYR A 90 9.34 0.63 -6.40
CA TYR A 90 10.25 -0.51 -6.30
C TYR A 90 10.91 -0.83 -7.66
N LEU A 91 10.14 -0.84 -8.76
CA LEU A 91 10.68 -1.02 -10.11
C LEU A 91 11.70 0.05 -10.52
N ARG A 92 11.58 1.29 -10.01
CA ARG A 92 12.49 2.41 -10.35
C ARG A 92 13.76 2.45 -9.52
N LYS A 93 13.67 2.14 -8.23
CA LYS A 93 14.80 2.31 -7.29
C LYS A 93 15.38 1.00 -6.77
N HIS A 94 14.76 -0.15 -7.08
CA HIS A 94 15.11 -1.50 -6.57
C HIS A 94 15.29 -1.59 -5.05
N VAL A 95 14.65 -0.67 -4.32
CA VAL A 95 14.69 -0.61 -2.86
C VAL A 95 13.29 -0.32 -2.35
N PHE A 96 12.83 -1.13 -1.39
CA PHE A 96 11.62 -0.85 -0.64
C PHE A 96 11.83 0.40 0.22
N GLN A 97 11.11 1.47 -0.10
CA GLN A 97 11.14 2.68 0.70
C GLN A 97 10.33 2.46 1.98
N VAL A 98 11.02 2.11 3.07
CA VAL A 98 10.39 1.86 4.38
C VAL A 98 9.53 3.05 4.84
N GLU A 99 9.98 4.27 4.53
CA GLU A 99 9.22 5.50 4.80
C GLU A 99 7.86 5.51 4.08
N LEU A 100 7.83 5.13 2.80
CA LEU A 100 6.60 5.05 2.00
C LEU A 100 5.65 3.99 2.56
N VAL A 101 6.16 2.85 3.02
CA VAL A 101 5.35 1.77 3.62
C VAL A 101 4.65 2.24 4.92
N ILE A 102 5.30 3.09 5.70
CA ILE A 102 4.71 3.61 6.95
C ILE A 102 3.69 4.70 6.64
N VAL A 103 3.99 5.59 5.69
CA VAL A 103 3.05 6.62 5.25
C VAL A 103 1.77 5.98 4.69
N THR A 104 1.91 4.95 3.86
CA THR A 104 0.78 4.19 3.30
C THR A 104 -0.03 3.48 4.38
N SER A 105 0.64 2.91 5.40
CA SER A 105 -0.03 2.36 6.59
C SER A 105 -0.84 3.41 7.37
N LEU A 106 -0.31 4.62 7.56
CA LEU A 106 -1.02 5.73 8.21
C LEU A 106 -2.25 6.15 7.40
N ILE A 107 -2.11 6.29 6.08
CA ILE A 107 -3.21 6.62 5.16
C ILE A 107 -4.30 5.55 5.22
N ALA A 108 -3.93 4.26 5.24
CA ALA A 108 -4.87 3.16 5.34
C ALA A 108 -5.70 3.19 6.64
N VAL A 109 -5.07 3.49 7.78
CA VAL A 109 -5.78 3.62 9.06
C VAL A 109 -6.67 4.86 9.07
N ALA A 110 -6.17 6.01 8.57
CA ALA A 110 -6.96 7.24 8.48
C ALA A 110 -8.22 7.06 7.62
N ARG A 111 -8.10 6.35 6.50
CA ARG A 111 -9.21 6.00 5.61
C ARG A 111 -10.29 5.18 6.29
N LYS A 112 -9.91 4.25 7.16
CA LYS A 112 -10.84 3.44 7.94
C LYS A 112 -11.64 4.29 8.94
N ILE A 113 -11.03 5.37 9.46
CA ILE A 113 -11.72 6.34 10.33
C ILE A 113 -12.69 7.21 9.53
N ILE A 114 -12.31 7.64 8.32
CA ILE A 114 -13.17 8.51 7.47
C ILE A 114 -14.49 7.81 7.10
N ILE A 115 -14.46 6.50 6.82
CA ILE A 115 -15.67 5.72 6.46
C ILE A 115 -16.43 5.21 7.70
N LEU A 116 -15.89 5.43 8.91
CA LEU A 116 -16.43 4.84 10.13
C LEU A 116 -17.83 5.40 10.43
N ASP A 117 -18.80 4.51 10.57
CA ASP A 117 -20.14 4.84 11.04
C ASP A 117 -20.16 4.79 12.58
N LEU A 118 -20.10 5.97 13.21
CA LEU A 118 -20.03 6.12 14.67
C LEU A 118 -21.27 5.56 15.38
N GLU A 119 -22.40 5.38 14.70
CA GLU A 119 -23.60 4.78 15.29
C GLU A 119 -23.48 3.26 15.46
N LYS A 120 -22.57 2.61 14.70
CA LYS A 120 -22.41 1.14 14.70
C LYS A 120 -21.16 0.65 15.44
N VAL A 121 -20.33 1.56 15.94
CA VAL A 121 -18.98 1.24 16.41
C VAL A 121 -18.86 1.51 17.91
N ARG A 122 -18.22 0.59 18.64
CA ARG A 122 -18.05 0.73 20.09
C ARG A 122 -16.89 1.67 20.39
N GLY A 123 -16.97 2.40 21.50
CA GLY A 123 -15.89 3.31 21.92
C GLY A 123 -14.51 2.66 22.03
N ILE A 124 -14.45 1.36 22.38
CA ILE A 124 -13.20 0.59 22.44
C ILE A 124 -12.52 0.45 21.07
N ASP A 125 -13.30 0.34 19.99
CA ASP A 125 -12.78 0.19 18.64
C ASP A 125 -12.14 1.52 18.17
N ILE A 126 -12.73 2.67 18.57
CA ILE A 126 -12.19 4.01 18.31
C ILE A 126 -10.89 4.25 19.08
N ILE A 127 -10.83 3.85 20.36
CA ILE A 127 -9.60 3.94 21.16
C ILE A 127 -8.49 3.08 20.56
N GLY A 128 -8.82 1.86 20.11
CA GLY A 128 -7.86 0.98 19.43
C GLY A 128 -7.30 1.60 18.14
N LEU A 129 -8.14 2.26 17.33
CA LEU A 129 -7.71 3.01 16.15
C LEU A 129 -6.79 4.19 16.52
N GLY A 130 -7.12 4.93 17.59
CA GLY A 130 -6.27 6.02 18.10
C GLY A 130 -4.89 5.54 18.52
N ILE A 131 -4.80 4.44 19.26
CA ILE A 131 -3.53 3.83 19.67
C ILE A 131 -2.72 3.37 18.45
N ALA A 132 -3.36 2.76 17.45
CA ALA A 132 -2.69 2.34 16.23
C ALA A 132 -2.09 3.52 15.46
N ILE A 133 -2.82 4.63 15.33
CA ILE A 133 -2.31 5.86 14.68
C ILE A 133 -1.12 6.42 15.45
N LEU A 134 -1.20 6.47 16.79
CA LEU A 134 -0.08 6.95 17.61
C LEU A 134 1.16 6.07 17.44
N ALA A 135 1.02 4.75 17.47
CA ALA A 135 2.13 3.82 17.28
C ALA A 135 2.79 3.96 15.89
N LEU A 136 1.99 4.08 14.83
CA LEU A 136 2.48 4.32 13.47
C LEU A 136 3.17 5.70 13.34
N SER A 137 2.60 6.74 13.96
CA SER A 137 3.17 8.09 13.94
C SER A 137 4.52 8.14 14.67
N ILE A 138 4.64 7.45 15.79
CA ILE A 138 5.91 7.31 16.52
C ILE A 138 6.94 6.54 15.67
N SER A 139 6.52 5.47 14.99
CA SER A 139 7.40 4.69 14.11
C SER A 139 7.95 5.55 12.95
N TYR A 140 7.09 6.35 12.33
CA TYR A 140 7.48 7.31 11.30
C TYR A 140 8.50 8.33 11.83
N LEU A 141 8.26 8.90 13.03
CA LEU A 141 9.15 9.86 13.66
C LEU A 141 10.54 9.25 13.94
N ILE A 142 10.60 8.02 14.47
CA ILE A 142 11.87 7.34 14.76
C ILE A 142 12.68 7.12 13.48
N ILE A 143 12.05 6.62 12.42
CA ILE A 143 12.73 6.35 11.15
C ILE A 143 13.22 7.65 10.51
N ARG A 144 12.39 8.70 10.51
CA ARG A 144 12.78 10.00 9.99
C ARG A 144 13.97 10.61 10.74
N LEU A 145 13.98 10.52 12.07
CA LEU A 145 15.10 10.98 12.90
C LEU A 145 16.36 10.16 12.67
N SER A 146 16.24 8.84 12.52
CA SER A 146 17.38 7.95 12.24
C SER A 146 17.99 8.24 10.87
N ASN A 147 17.16 8.48 9.85
CA ASN A 147 17.63 8.76 8.50
C ASN A 147 18.32 10.14 8.43
N SER A 148 17.83 11.14 9.18
CA SER A 148 18.45 12.46 9.27
C SER A 148 19.85 12.46 9.91
N LYS A 149 20.17 11.48 10.77
CA LYS A 149 21.50 11.35 11.41
C LYS A 149 22.56 10.73 10.49
N ASN A 150 22.17 10.01 9.44
CA ASN A 150 23.12 9.40 8.48
C ASN A 150 23.62 10.38 7.41
N THR A 151 23.14 11.63 7.41
CA THR A 151 23.56 12.69 6.49
C THR A 151 24.57 13.69 7.08
N HIS A 152 25.21 13.35 8.20
CA HIS A 152 26.30 14.13 8.80
C HIS A 152 27.53 13.27 9.08
#